data_AF-A0A3D2AYZ9-F1
#
_entry.id   AF-A0A3D2AYZ9-F1
#
_cell.length_a   1.000
_cell.length_b   1.000
_cell.length_c   1.000
_cell.angle_alpha   90.00
_cell.angle_beta   90.00
_cell.angle_gamma   90.00
#
_symmetry.space_group_name_H-M   'P 1'
#
loop_
_entity.id
_entity.type
_entity.pdbx_description
1 polymer ?
#
loop_
_entity_poly.entity_id
_entity_poly.type
_entity_poly.pdbx_seq_one_letter_code
_entity_poly.pdbx_strand_id
1 'polypeptide(L)'
;NVIAEIRGRELPDEFVVIGGHIDSWDVGTGSTDDGGGSIATWDALRIIKRLNLRPRRTLRVVLWTNEENGFRGALAYRDRYRNALPNHVMMLESDSGVFAPRGFGFTGSNRARTTVTEIASLLQGLGASWIGPNGGGADIGPSVRAANIPSMSLAVDESRYFSIHHTPADTIDKIDPTDLARNVAAIAVMAYVVADMPKRLGK
;
A
#
# COMPACT_ATOMS: atom_id res chain seq x y z
N ASN A 1 -10.39 9.88 6.78
CA ASN A 1 -9.09 9.20 6.74
C ASN A 1 -8.53 9.05 8.14
N VAL A 2 -8.02 7.87 8.46
CA VAL A 2 -7.20 7.60 9.65
C VAL A 2 -5.74 7.58 9.21
N ILE A 3 -4.84 8.20 9.97
CA ILE A 3 -3.42 8.29 9.61
C ILE A 3 -2.56 7.92 10.82
N ALA A 4 -1.56 7.06 10.61
CA ALA A 4 -0.53 6.74 11.61
C ALA A 4 0.86 6.72 10.97
N GLU A 5 1.88 7.00 11.77
CA GLU A 5 3.25 7.18 11.27
C GLU A 5 4.31 6.54 12.17
N ILE A 6 5.38 6.06 11.52
CA ILE A 6 6.69 5.88 12.12
C ILE A 6 7.58 6.99 11.59
N ARG A 7 7.86 8.00 12.43
CA ARG A 7 8.65 9.17 12.05
C ARG A 7 10.08 8.77 11.68
N GLY A 8 10.54 9.22 10.52
CA GLY A 8 11.89 8.96 10.01
C GLY A 8 12.99 9.44 10.96
N ARG A 9 14.17 8.80 10.90
CA ARG A 9 15.34 9.20 11.71
C ARG A 9 16.17 10.34 11.15
N GLU A 10 16.15 10.53 9.84
CA GLU A 10 17.04 11.47 9.14
C GLU A 10 16.27 12.43 8.23
N LEU A 11 15.27 11.93 7.52
CA LEU A 11 14.46 12.64 6.53
C LEU A 11 12.98 12.57 6.93
N PRO A 12 12.59 13.12 8.11
CA PRO A 12 11.24 12.93 8.65
C PRO A 12 10.13 13.59 7.81
N ASP A 13 10.48 14.52 6.93
CA ASP A 13 9.54 15.22 6.05
C ASP A 13 9.44 14.59 4.65
N GLU A 14 10.11 13.45 4.42
CA GLU A 14 9.92 12.59 3.24
C GLU A 14 9.06 11.39 3.61
N PHE A 15 8.12 11.03 2.75
CA PHE A 15 7.08 10.04 3.07
C PHE A 15 7.11 8.85 2.12
N VAL A 16 7.09 7.65 2.68
CA VAL A 16 6.59 6.46 1.99
C VAL A 16 5.22 6.17 2.58
N VAL A 17 4.19 6.28 1.74
CA VAL A 17 2.80 6.09 2.15
C VAL A 17 2.32 4.73 1.69
N ILE A 18 1.71 3.98 2.60
CA ILE A 18 1.01 2.73 2.29
C ILE A 18 -0.43 2.80 2.81
N GLY A 19 -1.35 2.03 2.25
CA GLY A 19 -2.70 1.99 2.81
C GLY A 19 -3.72 1.26 1.96
N GLY A 20 -4.98 1.50 2.31
CA GLY A 20 -6.20 0.97 1.72
C GLY A 20 -7.40 1.75 2.27
N HIS A 21 -8.63 1.39 1.96
CA HIS A 21 -9.80 2.12 2.45
C HIS A 21 -10.49 1.42 3.63
N ILE A 22 -10.99 2.23 4.56
CA ILE A 22 -11.60 1.76 5.83
C ILE A 22 -13.12 1.67 5.76
N ASP A 23 -13.74 2.28 4.75
CA ASP A 23 -15.15 2.05 4.44
C ASP A 23 -15.33 0.78 3.60
N SER A 24 -16.59 0.39 3.40
CA SER A 24 -16.97 -0.73 2.55
C SER A 24 -18.42 -0.53 2.13
N TRP A 25 -18.92 -1.39 1.24
CA TRP A 25 -20.36 -1.56 1.05
C TRP A 25 -21.04 -2.20 2.27
N ASP A 26 -22.37 -2.06 2.31
CA ASP A 26 -23.25 -2.43 3.42
C ASP A 26 -23.88 -3.83 3.29
N VAL A 27 -23.55 -4.58 2.24
CA VAL A 27 -24.14 -5.90 1.95
C VAL A 27 -23.39 -7.08 2.56
N GLY A 28 -22.12 -6.90 2.90
CA GLY A 28 -21.26 -7.90 3.52
C GLY A 28 -20.59 -7.34 4.78
N THR A 29 -19.33 -7.69 4.99
CA THR A 29 -18.51 -7.16 6.09
C THR A 29 -17.27 -6.40 5.61
N GLY A 30 -17.12 -6.20 4.29
CA GLY A 30 -15.99 -5.48 3.71
C GLY A 30 -14.65 -6.14 4.02
N SER A 31 -14.60 -7.48 4.06
CA SER A 31 -13.41 -8.20 4.55
C SER A 31 -12.29 -8.22 3.53
N THR A 32 -12.61 -8.46 2.26
CA THR A 32 -11.67 -8.37 1.15
C THR A 32 -11.60 -6.97 0.53
N ASP A 33 -12.61 -6.14 0.81
CA ASP A 33 -12.80 -4.83 0.19
C ASP A 33 -13.32 -3.80 1.22
N ASP A 34 -12.44 -3.13 1.97
CA ASP A 34 -10.98 -3.31 2.00
C ASP A 34 -10.44 -3.48 3.44
N GLY A 35 -11.17 -4.24 4.26
CA GLY A 35 -10.70 -4.63 5.59
C GLY A 35 -9.35 -5.34 5.56
N GLY A 36 -9.14 -6.21 4.57
CA GLY A 36 -7.91 -6.95 4.34
C GLY A 36 -6.71 -6.04 4.05
N GLY A 37 -6.81 -5.17 3.05
CA GLY A 37 -5.71 -4.26 2.68
C GLY A 37 -5.43 -3.22 3.75
N SER A 38 -6.48 -2.67 4.36
CA SER A 38 -6.37 -1.79 5.54
C SER A 38 -5.60 -2.44 6.69
N ILE A 39 -5.96 -3.67 7.07
CA ILE A 39 -5.27 -4.38 8.16
C ILE A 39 -3.86 -4.77 7.74
N ALA A 40 -3.64 -5.21 6.50
CA ALA A 40 -2.32 -5.63 6.03
C ALA A 40 -1.30 -4.49 6.07
N THR A 41 -1.71 -3.29 5.63
CA THR A 41 -0.85 -2.11 5.59
C THR A 41 -0.61 -1.52 6.99
N TRP A 42 -1.64 -1.52 7.85
CA TRP A 42 -1.45 -1.13 9.25
C TRP A 42 -0.53 -2.10 10.00
N ASP A 43 -0.71 -3.42 9.79
CA ASP A 43 0.10 -4.44 10.46
C ASP A 43 1.56 -4.42 9.99
N ALA A 44 1.82 -4.08 8.73
CA ALA A 44 3.16 -3.84 8.23
C ALA A 44 3.90 -2.77 9.06
N LEU A 45 3.26 -1.63 9.35
CA LEU A 45 3.82 -0.61 10.26
C LEU A 45 3.97 -1.16 11.68
N ARG A 46 2.98 -1.89 12.20
CA ARG A 46 3.04 -2.47 13.55
C ARG A 46 4.25 -3.40 13.71
N ILE A 47 4.54 -4.25 12.72
CA ILE A 47 5.69 -5.15 12.73
C ILE A 47 7.00 -4.36 12.68
N ILE A 48 7.13 -3.39 11.78
CA ILE A 48 8.33 -2.53 11.69
C ILE A 48 8.61 -1.85 13.04
N LYS A 49 7.57 -1.30 13.67
CA LYS A 49 7.68 -0.69 15.00
C LYS A 49 8.07 -1.71 16.08
N ARG A 50 7.47 -2.92 16.06
CA ARG A 50 7.76 -3.99 17.04
C ARG A 50 9.20 -4.49 16.94
N LEU A 51 9.78 -4.49 15.74
CA LEU A 51 11.18 -4.82 15.49
C LEU A 51 12.14 -3.68 15.87
N ASN A 52 11.63 -2.57 16.41
CA ASN A 52 12.40 -1.37 16.74
C ASN A 52 13.17 -0.79 15.54
N LEU A 53 12.62 -0.97 14.34
CA LEU A 53 13.18 -0.42 13.11
C LEU A 53 12.61 0.98 12.88
N ARG A 54 13.49 1.92 12.55
CA ARG A 54 13.14 3.31 12.26
C ARG A 54 13.85 3.75 10.98
N PRO A 55 13.17 3.80 9.82
CA PRO A 55 13.80 4.11 8.54
C PRO A 55 14.24 5.58 8.46
N ARG A 56 15.05 5.92 7.45
CA ARG A 56 15.49 7.31 7.20
C ARG A 56 14.29 8.25 7.02
N ARG A 57 13.34 7.85 6.18
CA ARG A 57 12.09 8.57 5.85
C ARG A 57 10.94 8.18 6.77
N THR A 58 9.89 9.00 6.80
CA THR A 58 8.67 8.66 7.53
C THR A 58 7.86 7.62 6.76
N LEU A 59 7.52 6.52 7.44
CA LEU A 59 6.50 5.58 6.98
C LEU A 59 5.15 6.07 7.48
N ARG A 60 4.19 6.23 6.57
CA ARG A 60 2.83 6.64 6.89
C ARG A 60 1.86 5.57 6.38
N VAL A 61 0.98 5.09 7.25
CA VAL A 61 -0.23 4.38 6.82
C VAL A 61 -1.39 5.37 6.75
N VAL A 62 -2.18 5.28 5.69
CA VAL A 62 -3.44 6.01 5.55
C VAL A 62 -4.53 4.99 5.31
N LEU A 63 -5.56 5.03 6.14
CA LEU A 63 -6.80 4.30 5.88
C LEU A 63 -7.80 5.34 5.36
N TRP A 64 -8.01 5.33 4.05
CA TRP A 64 -8.86 6.31 3.39
C TRP A 64 -10.33 6.04 3.70
N THR A 65 -11.14 7.09 3.66
CA THR A 65 -12.57 6.99 3.96
C THR A 65 -13.35 7.43 2.74
N ASN A 66 -14.48 6.79 2.48
CA ASN A 66 -15.37 7.11 1.39
C ASN A 66 -14.70 6.91 0.03
N GLU A 67 -13.97 5.80 -0.14
CA GLU A 67 -13.48 5.32 -1.43
C GLU A 67 -14.69 4.96 -2.29
N GLU A 68 -15.55 4.08 -1.75
CA GLU A 68 -16.62 3.37 -2.46
C GLU A 68 -17.72 4.29 -2.99
N ASN A 69 -17.83 5.47 -2.37
CA ASN A 69 -18.81 6.49 -2.72
C ASN A 69 -18.16 7.73 -3.37
N GLY A 70 -17.03 7.53 -4.06
CA GLY A 70 -16.41 8.53 -4.93
C GLY A 70 -15.17 9.23 -4.35
N PHE A 71 -14.32 8.49 -3.62
CA PHE A 71 -12.96 8.88 -3.24
C PHE A 71 -12.84 10.18 -2.43
N ARG A 72 -13.83 10.53 -1.60
CA ARG A 72 -13.80 11.83 -0.87
C ARG A 72 -12.61 11.92 0.08
N GLY A 73 -12.23 10.82 0.71
CA GLY A 73 -11.04 10.72 1.55
C GLY A 73 -9.76 10.99 0.76
N ALA A 74 -9.62 10.38 -0.41
CA ALA A 74 -8.48 10.58 -1.30
C ALA A 74 -8.31 12.04 -1.73
N LEU A 75 -9.40 12.68 -2.15
CA LEU A 75 -9.42 14.09 -2.53
C LEU A 75 -9.04 14.99 -1.35
N ALA A 76 -9.61 14.72 -0.17
CA ALA A 76 -9.28 15.46 1.04
C ALA A 76 -7.81 15.31 1.46
N TYR A 77 -7.22 14.10 1.31
CA TYR A 77 -5.79 13.88 1.55
C TYR A 77 -4.94 14.71 0.60
N ARG A 78 -5.20 14.62 -0.70
CA ARG A 78 -4.50 15.42 -1.74
C ARG A 78 -4.55 16.90 -1.41
N ASP A 79 -5.72 17.43 -1.08
CA ASP A 79 -5.91 18.86 -0.84
C ASP A 79 -5.23 19.33 0.45
N ARG A 80 -5.31 18.53 1.52
CA ARG A 80 -4.63 18.81 2.79
C ARG A 80 -3.11 18.82 2.64
N TYR A 81 -2.55 17.88 1.87
CA TYR A 81 -1.09 17.71 1.74
C TYR A 81 -0.52 18.28 0.45
N ARG A 82 -1.28 19.08 -0.31
CA ARG A 82 -0.92 19.57 -1.66
C ARG A 82 0.53 20.06 -1.78
N ASN A 83 0.97 20.89 -0.84
CA ASN A 83 2.33 21.46 -0.85
C ASN A 83 3.42 20.46 -0.42
N ALA A 84 3.05 19.41 0.31
CA ALA A 84 3.93 18.35 0.76
C ALA A 84 3.92 17.11 -0.16
N LEU A 85 3.02 17.05 -1.16
CA LEU A 85 2.98 15.95 -2.14
C LEU A 85 4.34 15.71 -2.83
N PRO A 86 5.13 16.74 -3.21
CA PRO A 86 6.47 16.53 -3.78
C PRO A 86 7.47 15.83 -2.84
N ASN A 87 7.17 15.71 -1.54
CA ASN A 87 7.98 14.96 -0.58
C ASN A 87 7.56 13.51 -0.40
N HIS A 88 6.50 13.07 -1.08
CA HIS A 88 6.12 11.67 -1.12
C HIS A 88 7.04 10.94 -2.09
N VAL A 89 7.81 9.99 -1.59
CA VAL A 89 8.82 9.23 -2.33
C VAL A 89 8.19 8.05 -3.06
N MET A 90 7.15 7.48 -2.47
CA MET A 90 6.34 6.41 -3.06
C MET A 90 4.99 6.35 -2.34
N MET A 91 3.93 5.96 -3.06
CA MET A 91 2.65 5.59 -2.48
C MET A 91 2.25 4.17 -2.91
N LEU A 92 1.76 3.34 -1.99
CA LEU A 92 1.28 1.99 -2.25
C LEU A 92 -0.14 1.81 -1.71
N GLU A 93 -0.98 1.19 -2.51
CA GLU A 93 -2.35 0.84 -2.13
C GLU A 93 -2.56 -0.68 -2.22
N SER A 94 -3.29 -1.22 -1.24
CA SER A 94 -3.72 -2.62 -1.20
C SER A 94 -5.24 -2.59 -1.18
N ASP A 95 -5.86 -2.95 -2.30
CA ASP A 95 -7.30 -2.71 -2.54
C ASP A 95 -7.90 -3.73 -3.53
N SER A 96 -7.33 -4.93 -3.54
CA SER A 96 -7.76 -6.05 -4.40
C SER A 96 -7.90 -7.34 -3.57
N GLY A 97 -8.24 -7.19 -2.28
CA GLY A 97 -8.14 -8.25 -1.29
C GLY A 97 -6.71 -8.55 -0.83
N VAL A 98 -6.58 -9.67 -0.12
CA VAL A 98 -5.32 -10.15 0.49
C VAL A 98 -5.12 -11.65 0.28
N PHE A 99 -5.39 -12.10 -0.95
CA PHE A 99 -5.13 -13.47 -1.40
C PHE A 99 -3.63 -13.73 -1.56
N ALA A 100 -3.26 -14.94 -1.99
CA ALA A 100 -1.87 -15.33 -2.23
C ALA A 100 -1.08 -14.23 -2.98
N PRO A 101 -0.03 -13.65 -2.37
CA PRO A 101 0.70 -12.54 -2.98
C PRO A 101 1.49 -12.99 -4.20
N ARG A 102 1.57 -12.10 -5.18
CA ARG A 102 2.39 -12.25 -6.38
C ARG A 102 3.50 -11.20 -6.43
N GLY A 103 3.25 -10.02 -5.88
CA GLY A 103 4.21 -8.92 -5.79
C GLY A 103 3.51 -7.58 -5.92
N PHE A 104 3.93 -6.74 -6.86
CA PHE A 104 3.38 -5.38 -6.99
C PHE A 104 3.21 -4.94 -8.45
N GLY A 105 2.10 -4.27 -8.74
CA GLY A 105 2.04 -3.38 -9.89
C GLY A 105 2.90 -2.14 -9.62
N PHE A 106 3.62 -1.62 -10.62
CA PHE A 106 4.44 -0.42 -10.42
C PHE A 106 4.30 0.60 -11.56
N THR A 107 4.17 1.88 -11.17
CA THR A 107 4.20 3.04 -12.07
C THR A 107 5.28 4.02 -11.61
N GLY A 108 6.19 4.37 -12.50
CA GLY A 108 7.32 5.27 -12.22
C GLY A 108 8.36 5.22 -13.33
N SER A 109 9.53 5.83 -13.10
CA SER A 109 10.63 5.81 -14.07
C SER A 109 11.24 4.42 -14.23
N ASN A 110 11.91 4.15 -15.36
CA ASN A 110 12.61 2.89 -15.58
C ASN A 110 13.68 2.62 -14.50
N ARG A 111 14.39 3.67 -14.06
CA ARG A 111 15.37 3.57 -12.97
C ARG A 111 14.71 3.16 -11.65
N ALA A 112 13.57 3.77 -11.32
CA ALA A 112 12.80 3.37 -10.15
C ALA A 112 12.30 1.92 -10.28
N ARG A 113 11.85 1.50 -11.47
CA ARG A 113 11.44 0.12 -11.74
C ARG A 113 12.57 -0.87 -11.46
N THR A 114 13.79 -0.60 -11.95
CA THR A 114 14.96 -1.46 -11.66
C THR A 114 15.18 -1.61 -10.16
N THR A 115 15.16 -0.49 -9.42
CA THR A 115 15.32 -0.52 -7.96
C THR A 115 14.25 -1.35 -7.27
N VAL A 116 12.96 -1.18 -7.61
CA VAL A 116 11.89 -1.94 -6.93
C VAL A 116 11.91 -3.42 -7.31
N THR A 117 12.37 -3.77 -8.52
CA THR A 117 12.60 -5.16 -8.92
C THR A 117 13.73 -5.80 -8.11
N GLU A 118 14.82 -5.06 -7.83
CA GLU A 118 15.88 -5.54 -6.94
C GLU A 118 15.35 -5.76 -5.51
N ILE A 119 14.54 -4.84 -4.98
CA ILE A 119 13.90 -5.00 -3.66
C ILE A 119 12.96 -6.22 -3.65
N ALA A 120 12.17 -6.41 -4.71
CA ALA A 120 11.24 -7.53 -4.83
C ALA A 120 11.93 -8.89 -4.86
N SER A 121 13.22 -8.97 -5.23
CA SER A 121 13.98 -10.23 -5.15
C SER A 121 14.08 -10.77 -3.72
N LEU A 122 14.05 -9.90 -2.70
CA LEU A 122 14.01 -10.29 -1.28
C LEU A 122 12.73 -11.07 -0.93
N LEU A 123 11.69 -10.94 -1.76
CA LEU A 123 10.36 -11.52 -1.54
C LEU A 123 10.16 -12.87 -2.28
N GLN A 124 11.20 -13.38 -2.94
CA GLN A 124 11.09 -14.63 -3.71
C GLN A 124 10.65 -15.82 -2.84
N GLY A 125 11.11 -15.90 -1.60
CA GLY A 125 10.71 -16.93 -0.65
C GLY A 125 9.23 -16.86 -0.22
N LEU A 126 8.56 -15.74 -0.47
CA LEU A 126 7.12 -15.55 -0.23
C LEU A 126 6.27 -15.75 -1.49
N GLY A 127 6.89 -15.99 -2.65
CA GLY A 127 6.18 -15.98 -3.94
C GLY A 127 5.77 -14.58 -4.41
N ALA A 128 6.26 -13.51 -3.75
CA ALA A 128 5.80 -12.14 -3.93
C ALA A 128 6.80 -11.23 -4.68
N SER A 129 7.62 -11.81 -5.56
CA SER A 129 8.74 -11.10 -6.21
C SER A 129 8.40 -10.49 -7.58
N TRP A 130 7.16 -10.62 -8.06
CA TRP A 130 6.77 -10.09 -9.36
C TRP A 130 6.62 -8.57 -9.32
N ILE A 131 7.18 -7.87 -10.30
CA ILE A 131 6.93 -6.44 -10.54
C ILE A 131 6.24 -6.27 -11.89
N GLY A 132 4.96 -5.91 -11.84
CA GLY A 132 4.10 -5.72 -12.99
C GLY A 132 4.09 -4.31 -13.56
N PRO A 133 3.42 -4.12 -14.72
CA PRO A 133 3.01 -2.79 -15.15
C PRO A 133 1.92 -2.22 -14.21
N ASN A 134 1.66 -0.91 -14.32
CA ASN A 134 0.48 -0.23 -13.77
C ASN A 134 0.28 -0.40 -12.24
N GLY A 135 1.13 0.24 -11.45
CA GLY A 135 0.87 0.43 -10.01
C GLY A 135 -0.01 1.65 -9.76
N GLY A 136 -0.63 1.72 -8.58
CA GLY A 136 -1.59 2.77 -8.25
C GLY A 136 -2.67 2.22 -7.34
N GLY A 137 -3.80 2.90 -7.36
CA GLY A 137 -5.03 2.51 -6.69
C GLY A 137 -5.96 3.72 -6.62
N ALA A 138 -7.18 3.49 -6.18
CA ALA A 138 -8.24 4.49 -6.18
C ALA A 138 -7.86 5.70 -5.32
N ASP A 139 -7.44 5.44 -4.08
CA ASP A 139 -7.23 6.47 -3.08
C ASP A 139 -5.90 7.21 -3.20
N ILE A 140 -4.86 6.55 -3.70
CA ILE A 140 -3.59 7.23 -3.94
C ILE A 140 -3.60 8.02 -5.25
N GLY A 141 -4.49 7.67 -6.18
CA GLY A 141 -4.60 8.23 -7.52
C GLY A 141 -4.62 9.77 -7.58
N PRO A 142 -5.48 10.48 -6.82
CA PRO A 142 -5.53 11.94 -6.82
C PRO A 142 -4.21 12.60 -6.41
N SER A 143 -3.50 12.01 -5.45
CA SER A 143 -2.21 12.52 -4.95
C SER A 143 -1.08 12.20 -5.91
N VAL A 144 -1.03 10.95 -6.40
CA VAL A 144 -0.05 10.46 -7.38
C VAL A 144 -0.07 11.31 -8.63
N ARG A 145 -1.25 11.57 -9.21
CA ARG A 145 -1.39 12.41 -10.41
C ARG A 145 -0.98 13.86 -10.17
N ALA A 146 -1.26 14.41 -8.99
CA ALA A 146 -0.98 15.81 -8.68
C ALA A 146 0.52 16.14 -8.55
N ALA A 147 1.36 15.17 -8.17
CA ALA A 147 2.79 15.39 -7.96
C ALA A 147 3.72 14.38 -8.67
N ASN A 148 3.17 13.55 -9.56
CA ASN A 148 3.90 12.50 -10.30
C ASN A 148 4.70 11.57 -9.37
N ILE A 149 4.03 11.11 -8.30
CA ILE A 149 4.64 10.27 -7.26
C ILE A 149 4.73 8.83 -7.79
N PRO A 150 5.88 8.13 -7.67
CA PRO A 150 5.93 6.69 -7.96
C PRO A 150 4.89 5.92 -7.17
N SER A 151 4.15 5.03 -7.82
CA SER A 151 3.02 4.34 -7.20
C SER A 151 3.08 2.83 -7.37
N MET A 152 2.54 2.12 -6.38
CA MET A 152 2.40 0.67 -6.35
C MET A 152 0.98 0.25 -6.00
N SER A 153 0.56 -0.88 -6.56
CA SER A 153 -0.56 -1.68 -6.04
C SER A 153 -0.02 -3.00 -5.53
N LEU A 154 -0.55 -3.53 -4.43
CA LEU A 154 -0.31 -4.92 -4.06
C LEU A 154 -0.94 -5.84 -5.13
N ALA A 155 -0.15 -6.77 -5.67
CA ALA A 155 -0.64 -7.73 -6.64
C ALA A 155 -0.81 -9.11 -5.97
N VAL A 156 -2.03 -9.63 -6.03
CA VAL A 156 -2.45 -10.91 -5.45
C VAL A 156 -3.06 -11.83 -6.52
N ASP A 157 -3.40 -13.06 -6.14
CA ASP A 157 -4.28 -13.91 -6.95
C ASP A 157 -5.74 -13.40 -6.87
N GLU A 158 -6.11 -12.57 -7.83
CA GLU A 158 -7.44 -11.96 -7.93
C GLU A 158 -8.50 -12.89 -8.57
N SER A 159 -8.19 -14.16 -8.85
CA SER A 159 -9.09 -15.09 -9.57
C SER A 159 -10.49 -15.23 -8.95
N ARG A 160 -10.61 -14.96 -7.64
CA ARG A 160 -11.86 -15.00 -6.89
C ARG A 160 -12.40 -13.64 -6.47
N TYR A 161 -11.63 -12.56 -6.61
CA TYR A 161 -11.98 -11.26 -6.04
C TYR A 161 -13.35 -10.77 -6.51
N PHE A 162 -13.56 -10.67 -7.83
CA PHE A 162 -14.81 -10.18 -8.40
C PHE A 162 -16.02 -11.12 -8.27
N SER A 163 -15.82 -12.35 -7.77
CA SER A 163 -16.94 -13.22 -7.38
C SER A 163 -17.45 -12.97 -5.96
N ILE A 164 -16.73 -12.15 -5.18
CA ILE A 164 -16.97 -11.88 -3.76
C ILE A 164 -17.24 -10.38 -3.55
N HIS A 165 -16.46 -9.53 -4.22
CA HIS A 165 -16.48 -8.06 -4.18
C HIS A 165 -17.90 -7.49 -4.33
N HIS A 166 -18.27 -6.59 -3.42
CA HIS A 166 -19.58 -5.91 -3.35
C HIS A 166 -20.77 -6.87 -3.23
N THR A 167 -20.57 -8.06 -2.63
CA THR A 167 -21.65 -9.02 -2.38
C THR A 167 -21.72 -9.43 -0.91
N PRO A 168 -22.83 -10.05 -0.45
CA PRO A 168 -22.90 -10.64 0.89
C PRO A 168 -21.85 -11.73 1.16
N ALA A 169 -21.17 -12.24 0.14
CA ALA A 169 -20.08 -13.20 0.31
C ALA A 169 -18.79 -12.56 0.82
N ASP A 170 -18.66 -11.23 0.80
CA ASP A 170 -17.49 -10.52 1.33
C ASP A 170 -17.46 -10.57 2.87
N THR A 171 -16.83 -11.61 3.37
CA THR A 171 -16.89 -12.07 4.76
C THR A 171 -15.53 -12.57 5.21
N ILE A 172 -15.28 -12.50 6.52
CA ILE A 172 -13.96 -12.78 7.10
C ILE A 172 -13.44 -14.19 6.81
N ASP A 173 -14.33 -15.17 6.58
CA ASP A 173 -13.94 -16.53 6.22
C ASP A 173 -13.34 -16.65 4.81
N LYS A 174 -13.36 -15.58 4.01
CA LYS A 174 -12.66 -15.49 2.73
C LYS A 174 -11.19 -15.08 2.87
N ILE A 175 -10.76 -14.67 4.06
CA ILE A 175 -9.39 -14.26 4.36
C ILE A 175 -8.60 -15.47 4.87
N ASP A 176 -7.61 -15.91 4.08
CA ASP A 176 -6.64 -16.88 4.54
C ASP A 176 -5.58 -16.18 5.42
N PRO A 177 -5.39 -16.59 6.69
CA PRO A 177 -4.46 -15.93 7.59
C PRO A 177 -2.99 -16.07 7.16
N THR A 178 -2.63 -17.12 6.43
CA THR A 178 -1.29 -17.32 5.87
C THR A 178 -1.04 -16.34 4.74
N ASP A 179 -1.99 -16.18 3.83
CA ASP A 179 -1.86 -15.23 2.72
C ASP A 179 -1.86 -13.79 3.23
N LEU A 180 -2.72 -13.44 4.19
CA LEU A 180 -2.67 -12.15 4.87
C LEU A 180 -1.28 -11.90 5.48
N ALA A 181 -0.71 -12.86 6.20
CA ALA A 181 0.62 -12.72 6.80
C ALA A 181 1.73 -12.53 5.74
N ARG A 182 1.63 -13.21 4.59
CA ARG A 182 2.57 -13.02 3.47
C ARG A 182 2.43 -11.63 2.82
N ASN A 183 1.21 -11.15 2.65
CA ASN A 183 0.94 -9.79 2.16
C ASN A 183 1.51 -8.73 3.11
N VAL A 184 1.26 -8.87 4.41
CA VAL A 184 1.86 -8.02 5.46
C VAL A 184 3.38 -7.99 5.34
N ALA A 185 4.03 -9.15 5.23
CA ALA A 185 5.48 -9.24 5.11
C ALA A 185 5.99 -8.59 3.82
N ALA A 186 5.33 -8.81 2.68
CA ALA A 186 5.70 -8.22 1.40
C ALA A 186 5.60 -6.68 1.44
N ILE A 187 4.49 -6.13 1.95
CA ILE A 187 4.29 -4.69 2.12
C ILE A 187 5.34 -4.10 3.07
N ALA A 188 5.57 -4.75 4.23
CA ALA A 188 6.52 -4.27 5.22
C ALA A 188 7.95 -4.16 4.67
N VAL A 189 8.43 -5.19 3.97
CA VAL A 189 9.76 -5.20 3.36
C VAL A 189 9.86 -4.13 2.28
N MET A 190 8.90 -4.07 1.34
CA MET A 190 8.92 -3.10 0.24
C MET A 190 8.92 -1.66 0.77
N ALA A 191 7.98 -1.34 1.68
CA ALA A 191 7.86 -0.02 2.25
C ALA A 191 9.09 0.37 3.07
N TYR A 192 9.59 -0.53 3.93
CA TYR A 192 10.74 -0.24 4.77
C TYR A 192 12.01 -0.01 3.96
N VAL A 193 12.31 -0.88 2.98
CA VAL A 193 13.53 -0.76 2.18
C VAL A 193 13.52 0.55 1.39
N VAL A 194 12.41 0.89 0.73
CA VAL A 194 12.27 2.19 0.03
C VAL A 194 12.43 3.37 1.00
N ALA A 195 11.84 3.29 2.20
CA ALA A 195 11.95 4.34 3.19
C ALA A 195 13.37 4.50 3.78
N ASP A 196 14.18 3.43 3.80
CA ASP A 196 15.51 3.43 4.40
C ASP A 196 16.66 3.68 3.41
N MET A 197 16.39 3.61 2.10
CA MET A 197 17.37 3.91 1.06
C MET A 197 18.04 5.29 1.24
N PRO A 198 19.32 5.47 0.88
CA PRO A 198 19.99 6.76 0.99
C PRO A 198 19.42 7.81 0.00
N LYS A 199 18.97 7.37 -1.18
CA LYS A 199 18.40 8.24 -2.23
C LYS A 199 16.91 8.01 -2.38
N ARG A 200 16.20 9.03 -2.89
CA ARG A 200 14.80 8.89 -3.31
C ARG A 200 14.68 7.86 -4.42
N LEU A 201 13.52 7.20 -4.48
CA LEU A 201 13.22 6.23 -5.51
C LEU A 201 13.32 6.86 -6.91
N GLY A 202 14.16 6.27 -7.78
CA GLY A 202 14.39 6.77 -9.14
C GLY A 202 15.39 7.93 -9.28
N LYS A 203 16.10 8.32 -8.21
CA LYS A 203 17.18 9.33 -8.23
C LYS A 203 18.59 8.71 -8.13
#